data_AF-A0A5K4EM66-F1
#
_entry.id   AF-A0A5K4EM66-F1
#
_cell.length_a   1.000
_cell.length_b   1.000
_cell.length_c   1.000
_cell.angle_alpha   90.00
_cell.angle_beta   90.00
_cell.angle_gamma   90.00
#
_symmetry.space_group_name_H-M   'P 1'
#
loop_
_entity.id
_entity.type
_entity.pdbx_description
1 polymer ?
#
loop_
_entity_poly.entity_id
_entity_poly.type
_entity_poly.pdbx_seq_one_letter_code
_entity_poly.pdbx_strand_id
1 'polypeptide(L)'
;MKYQTLNFLFNLLLTISVFLIRCLQKEIKCIRVDHFKLYVYLLNSLSIIQVGLSIDETLTSEDFNDLMYIFGATRVKPKEHSIFAINRYTNLMRKHSYLTHPVFNSFHSETELLRYMKKLENKDISLAHSMIPLGSCTMKLNGTTELLACSWDHVNKLHPFVPKKQVTGYLELIAQLENDIKEITGYDYVCLAPNSGAQGEYAGLKAIKGYLDRKGEHKRTICLIPTSAHGTNPASAQMAGMTVKHVKTTSTGSLDMNHLEEQTSLYKDHLAAIMITYPSTFGVFDSNVQKVCEIIHEAGGQVFMDGANLNAQV
;
A
#
# COMPACT_ATOMS: atom_id res chain seq x y z
N MET A 1 -33.50 22.69 -15.94
CA MET A 1 -32.52 23.76 -16.29
C MET A 1 -31.67 24.18 -15.06
N LYS A 2 -31.10 23.22 -14.32
CA LYS A 2 -30.27 23.43 -13.11
C LYS A 2 -29.05 22.50 -13.02
N TYR A 3 -28.66 21.86 -14.14
CA TYR A 3 -27.55 20.90 -14.20
C TYR A 3 -26.32 21.40 -14.98
N GLN A 4 -26.39 22.57 -15.63
CA GLN A 4 -25.25 23.08 -16.41
C GLN A 4 -24.16 23.76 -15.57
N THR A 5 -24.43 24.14 -14.31
CA THR A 5 -23.48 24.91 -13.49
C THR A 5 -22.50 24.02 -12.71
N LEU A 6 -22.81 22.75 -12.43
CA LEU A 6 -21.85 21.81 -11.83
C LEU A 6 -20.84 21.25 -12.85
N ASN A 7 -21.27 21.03 -14.10
CA ASN A 7 -20.40 20.50 -15.17
C ASN A 7 -19.22 21.44 -15.54
N PHE A 8 -19.31 22.72 -15.20
CA PHE A 8 -18.22 23.66 -15.46
C PHE A 8 -17.09 23.59 -14.42
N LEU A 9 -17.41 23.21 -13.17
CA LEU A 9 -16.42 22.98 -12.11
C LEU A 9 -15.73 21.61 -12.26
N PHE A 10 -16.48 20.59 -12.72
CA PHE A 10 -15.93 19.26 -13.01
C PHE A 10 -14.87 19.26 -14.12
N ASN A 11 -14.94 20.21 -15.06
CA ASN A 11 -13.99 20.30 -16.16
C ASN A 11 -12.61 20.88 -15.79
N LEU A 12 -12.42 21.38 -14.56
CA LEU A 12 -11.18 22.10 -14.19
C LEU A 12 -10.49 21.63 -12.90
N LEU A 13 -11.15 20.85 -12.05
CA LEU A 13 -10.63 20.48 -10.73
C LEU A 13 -10.04 19.06 -10.70
N LEU A 14 -9.05 18.83 -11.56
CA LEU A 14 -8.01 17.81 -11.30
C LEU A 14 -6.65 18.50 -11.24
N THR A 15 -6.62 19.70 -10.66
CA THR A 15 -5.39 20.46 -10.45
C THR A 15 -5.20 20.63 -8.94
N ILE A 16 -4.36 19.79 -8.35
CA ILE A 16 -3.79 20.04 -7.02
C ILE A 16 -3.04 21.37 -7.14
N SER A 17 -3.68 22.45 -6.73
CA SER A 17 -3.07 23.77 -6.73
C SER A 17 -2.27 23.89 -5.45
N VAL A 18 -0.94 23.73 -5.54
CA VAL A 18 -0.04 23.95 -4.41
C VAL A 18 0.17 25.45 -4.26
N PHE A 19 -0.47 26.07 -3.26
CA PHE A 19 -0.17 27.43 -2.86
C PHE A 19 0.98 27.41 -1.86
N LEU A 20 2.11 28.00 -2.25
CA LEU A 20 3.25 28.27 -1.38
C LEU A 20 3.05 29.65 -0.74
N ILE A 21 2.64 29.69 0.53
CA ILE A 21 2.58 30.93 1.28
C ILE A 21 3.87 31.02 2.13
N ARG A 22 4.68 32.05 1.88
CA ARG A 22 5.77 32.44 2.80
C ARG A 22 5.12 33.19 3.97
N CYS A 23 5.09 32.57 5.13
CA CYS A 23 4.64 33.19 6.37
C CYS A 23 5.41 32.57 7.53
N LEU A 24 5.89 33.40 8.47
CA LEU A 24 6.56 32.91 9.67
C LEU A 24 5.54 32.17 10.53
N GLN A 25 5.85 30.96 11.00
CA GLN A 25 4.92 30.16 11.82
C GLN A 25 4.41 30.90 13.08
N LYS A 26 5.17 31.88 13.58
CA LYS A 26 4.81 32.75 14.71
C LYS A 26 3.72 33.80 14.38
N GLU A 27 3.48 34.10 13.11
CA GLU A 27 2.50 35.09 12.65
C GLU A 27 1.12 34.49 12.38
N ILE A 28 1.00 33.16 12.43
CA ILE A 28 -0.26 32.44 12.26
C ILE A 28 -1.12 32.61 13.52
N LYS A 29 -2.34 33.13 13.38
CA LYS A 29 -3.26 33.36 14.52
C LYS A 29 -3.57 32.05 15.26
N CYS A 30 -3.16 31.93 16.53
CA CYS A 30 -3.27 30.68 17.32
C CYS A 30 -4.70 30.16 17.55
N ILE A 31 -5.72 31.03 17.52
CA ILE A 31 -7.05 30.76 18.10
C ILE A 31 -7.89 29.74 17.30
N ARG A 32 -7.53 29.43 16.05
CA ARG A 32 -8.20 28.39 15.24
C ARG A 32 -7.26 27.31 14.70
N VAL A 33 -5.96 27.40 14.99
CA VAL A 33 -4.96 26.40 14.58
C VAL A 33 -5.26 25.02 15.14
N ASP A 34 -5.86 24.91 16.34
CA ASP A 34 -6.20 23.61 16.92
C ASP A 34 -7.48 22.98 16.33
N HIS A 35 -8.47 23.79 15.93
CA HIS A 35 -9.65 23.30 15.20
C HIS A 35 -9.29 22.91 13.76
N PHE A 36 -8.37 23.65 13.14
CA PHE A 36 -7.86 23.37 11.80
C PHE A 36 -6.82 22.25 11.76
N LYS A 37 -6.15 21.92 12.87
CA LYS A 37 -5.32 20.71 12.95
C LYS A 37 -6.13 19.46 12.63
N LEU A 38 -7.42 19.40 12.97
CA LEU A 38 -8.31 18.26 12.70
C LEU A 38 -8.68 18.10 11.21
N TYR A 39 -8.60 19.15 10.38
CA TYR A 39 -9.09 19.14 9.00
C TYR A 39 -8.10 19.66 7.94
N VAL A 40 -6.97 20.24 8.34
CA VAL A 40 -6.02 20.89 7.42
C VAL A 40 -4.65 20.21 7.55
N TYR A 41 -4.54 19.05 6.88
CA TYR A 41 -3.27 18.44 6.48
C TYR A 41 -2.76 18.98 5.17
N LEU A 42 -2.72 20.30 5.19
CA LEU A 42 -2.62 21.16 4.05
C LEU A 42 -1.39 22.06 4.26
N LEU A 43 -0.45 21.64 5.11
CA LEU A 43 0.73 22.41 5.51
C LEU A 43 1.93 21.47 5.52
N ASN A 44 2.48 21.15 4.35
CA ASN A 44 3.84 20.62 4.32
C ASN A 44 4.77 21.77 4.72
N SER A 45 5.42 21.65 5.89
CA SER A 45 6.52 22.56 6.25
C SER A 45 7.67 22.28 5.28
N LEU A 46 7.85 23.18 4.32
CA LEU A 46 8.98 23.13 3.39
C LEU A 46 10.23 23.74 4.05
N SER A 47 10.03 24.63 5.02
CA SER A 47 11.05 25.18 5.93
C SER A 47 10.38 25.81 7.15
N ILE A 48 11.18 26.38 8.07
CA ILE A 48 10.72 27.12 9.27
C ILE A 48 9.76 28.29 8.91
N ILE A 49 9.78 28.77 7.66
CA ILE A 49 9.09 30.00 7.23
C ILE A 49 8.17 29.81 6.00
N GLN A 50 7.99 28.58 5.54
CA GLN A 50 7.20 28.28 4.34
C GLN A 50 6.23 27.15 4.61
N VAL A 51 5.02 27.35 4.11
CA VAL A 51 3.95 26.37 4.23
C VAL A 51 3.30 26.11 2.88
N GLY A 52 3.13 24.84 2.52
CA GLY A 52 2.51 24.42 1.26
C GLY A 52 1.10 23.88 1.46
N LEU A 53 0.13 24.44 0.71
CA LEU A 53 -1.30 24.15 0.73
C LEU A 53 -1.78 23.48 -0.57
N SER A 54 -2.24 22.24 -0.48
CA SER A 54 -3.01 21.45 -1.48
C SER A 54 -4.52 21.33 -1.17
N ILE A 55 -5.37 22.11 -1.83
CA ILE A 55 -6.84 22.04 -1.64
C ILE A 55 -7.49 20.90 -2.44
N ASP A 56 -8.64 20.39 -1.99
CA ASP A 56 -9.39 19.30 -2.64
C ASP A 56 -10.90 19.61 -2.83
N GLU A 57 -11.65 18.63 -3.32
CA GLU A 57 -13.09 18.72 -3.64
C GLU A 57 -13.97 19.07 -2.42
N THR A 58 -13.54 18.73 -1.21
CA THR A 58 -14.31 18.97 0.02
C THR A 58 -14.29 20.43 0.47
N LEU A 59 -13.36 21.24 -0.07
CA LEU A 59 -13.18 22.63 0.33
C LEU A 59 -14.45 23.47 0.05
N THR A 60 -15.03 24.00 1.10
CA THR A 60 -16.15 24.94 1.00
C THR A 60 -15.68 26.40 0.98
N SER A 61 -16.60 27.32 0.70
CA SER A 61 -16.33 28.76 0.83
C SER A 61 -16.08 29.19 2.28
N GLU A 62 -16.56 28.42 3.25
CA GLU A 62 -16.31 28.66 4.68
C GLU A 62 -14.89 28.24 5.04
N ASP A 63 -14.48 27.03 4.65
CA ASP A 63 -13.11 26.52 4.85
C ASP A 63 -12.06 27.44 4.23
N PHE A 64 -12.32 27.96 3.03
CA PHE A 64 -11.42 28.91 2.38
C PHE A 64 -11.31 30.23 3.15
N ASN A 65 -12.42 30.74 3.69
CA ASN A 65 -12.39 31.96 4.49
C ASN A 65 -11.67 31.75 5.81
N ASP A 66 -11.83 30.58 6.42
CA ASP A 66 -11.09 30.23 7.62
C ASP A 66 -9.59 30.10 7.34
N LEU A 67 -9.21 29.51 6.20
CA LEU A 67 -7.82 29.49 5.74
C LEU A 67 -7.26 30.91 5.58
N MET A 68 -7.98 31.79 4.89
CA MET A 68 -7.55 33.18 4.71
C MET A 68 -7.43 33.93 6.05
N TYR A 69 -8.33 33.68 6.99
CA TYR A 69 -8.28 34.24 8.34
C TYR A 69 -7.02 33.79 9.10
N ILE A 70 -6.62 32.51 8.98
CA ILE A 70 -5.39 31.97 9.57
C ILE A 70 -4.15 32.74 9.12
N PHE A 71 -4.13 33.15 7.83
CA PHE A 71 -3.08 33.98 7.24
C PHE A 71 -3.29 35.49 7.40
N GLY A 72 -4.24 35.92 8.23
CA GLY A 72 -4.45 37.33 8.56
C GLY A 72 -5.18 38.15 7.49
N ALA A 73 -5.70 37.52 6.43
CA ALA A 73 -6.50 38.20 5.42
C ALA A 73 -7.94 38.47 5.89
N THR A 74 -8.55 39.53 5.35
CA THR A 74 -9.99 39.82 5.53
C THR A 74 -10.84 38.86 4.72
N ARG A 75 -12.11 38.68 5.11
CA ARG A 75 -13.06 37.79 4.42
C ARG A 75 -13.07 38.08 2.91
N VAL A 76 -12.86 37.04 2.11
CA VAL A 76 -12.75 37.13 0.65
C VAL A 76 -13.97 36.48 0.00
N LYS A 77 -14.20 36.81 -1.28
CA LYS A 77 -15.22 36.18 -2.12
C LYS A 77 -14.54 35.15 -3.03
N PRO A 78 -14.56 33.84 -2.70
CA PRO A 78 -13.71 32.85 -3.37
C PRO A 78 -13.98 32.74 -4.88
N LYS A 79 -15.25 32.88 -5.29
CA LYS A 79 -15.69 32.78 -6.69
C LYS A 79 -15.03 33.81 -7.61
N GLU A 80 -14.75 35.01 -7.13
CA GLU A 80 -14.13 36.09 -7.92
C GLU A 80 -12.64 35.77 -8.20
N HIS A 81 -11.95 35.11 -7.25
CA HIS A 81 -10.55 34.72 -7.40
C HIS A 81 -10.35 33.52 -8.32
N SER A 82 -11.27 32.54 -8.34
CA SER A 82 -11.17 31.39 -9.23
C SER A 82 -11.20 31.80 -10.71
N ILE A 83 -12.08 32.74 -11.07
CA ILE A 83 -12.20 33.27 -12.44
C ILE A 83 -10.91 33.97 -12.88
N PHE A 84 -10.27 34.72 -11.97
CA PHE A 84 -9.00 35.38 -12.23
C PHE A 84 -7.87 34.38 -12.55
N ALA A 85 -7.78 33.28 -11.81
CA ALA A 85 -6.73 32.28 -12.02
C ALA A 85 -6.86 31.58 -13.40
N ILE A 86 -8.09 31.23 -13.80
CA ILE A 86 -8.38 30.58 -15.09
C ILE A 86 -7.97 31.47 -16.26
N ASN A 87 -8.31 32.76 -16.19
CA ASN A 87 -8.02 33.72 -17.26
C ASN A 87 -6.52 34.05 -17.36
N ARG A 88 -5.74 33.80 -16.31
CA ARG A 88 -4.29 34.09 -16.28
C ARG A 88 -3.45 33.00 -16.96
N TYR A 89 -3.90 31.75 -16.95
CA TYR A 89 -3.10 30.60 -17.43
C TYR A 89 -3.77 29.88 -18.60
N THR A 90 -4.25 30.63 -19.58
CA THR A 90 -4.96 30.09 -20.76
C THR A 90 -4.11 29.13 -21.59
N ASN A 91 -2.78 29.27 -21.57
CA ASN A 91 -1.83 28.38 -22.23
C ASN A 91 -1.73 26.99 -21.57
N LEU A 92 -2.18 26.83 -20.32
CA LEU A 92 -2.20 25.56 -19.59
C LEU A 92 -3.57 24.86 -19.67
N MET A 93 -4.57 25.49 -20.27
CA MET A 93 -5.93 24.94 -20.37
C MET A 93 -5.94 23.70 -21.27
N ARG A 94 -6.49 22.60 -20.76
CA ARG A 94 -6.69 21.37 -21.53
C ARG A 94 -7.58 21.64 -22.74
N LYS A 95 -7.09 21.33 -23.95
CA LYS A 95 -7.82 21.55 -25.21
C LYS A 95 -8.53 20.30 -25.74
N HIS A 96 -8.08 19.11 -25.34
CA HIS A 96 -8.61 17.85 -25.84
C HIS A 96 -9.77 17.35 -24.99
N SER A 97 -10.81 16.83 -25.65
CA SER A 97 -11.90 16.10 -25.02
C SER A 97 -11.41 14.82 -24.34
N TYR A 98 -12.17 14.35 -23.37
CA TYR A 98 -11.89 13.15 -22.58
C TYR A 98 -13.20 12.51 -22.16
N LEU A 99 -13.15 11.23 -21.77
CA LEU A 99 -14.34 10.47 -21.37
C LEU A 99 -15.45 10.50 -22.44
N THR A 100 -15.08 10.51 -23.72
CA THR A 100 -16.01 10.59 -24.85
C THR A 100 -16.73 9.28 -25.15
N HIS A 101 -16.22 8.15 -24.64
CA HIS A 101 -16.88 6.87 -24.79
C HIS A 101 -18.28 6.92 -24.14
N PRO A 102 -19.32 6.33 -24.74
CA PRO A 102 -20.69 6.39 -24.22
C PRO A 102 -20.82 5.95 -22.77
N VAL A 103 -19.99 5.01 -22.30
CA VAL A 103 -20.02 4.52 -20.91
C VAL A 103 -19.95 5.63 -19.86
N PHE A 104 -19.23 6.73 -20.14
CA PHE A 104 -19.10 7.87 -19.22
C PHE A 104 -20.22 8.90 -19.34
N ASN A 105 -21.12 8.72 -20.32
CA ASN A 105 -22.17 9.68 -20.68
C ASN A 105 -23.59 9.09 -20.58
N SER A 106 -23.72 7.82 -20.18
CA SER A 106 -25.00 7.09 -20.16
C SER A 106 -25.59 6.88 -18.75
N PHE A 107 -24.84 7.12 -17.67
CA PHE A 107 -25.26 6.77 -16.30
C PHE A 107 -24.98 7.91 -15.32
N HIS A 108 -25.75 9.00 -15.42
CA HIS A 108 -25.51 10.22 -14.61
C HIS A 108 -26.47 10.34 -13.42
N SER A 109 -27.63 9.68 -13.47
CA SER A 109 -28.49 9.56 -12.30
C SER A 109 -28.06 8.40 -11.40
N GLU A 110 -28.33 8.53 -10.11
CA GLU A 110 -28.06 7.48 -9.12
C GLU A 110 -28.72 6.15 -9.51
N THR A 111 -29.97 6.18 -9.98
CA THR A 111 -30.71 4.99 -10.44
C THR A 111 -30.06 4.31 -11.64
N GLU A 112 -29.58 5.08 -12.63
CA GLU A 112 -28.89 4.54 -13.80
C GLU A 112 -27.57 3.87 -13.38
N LEU A 113 -26.79 4.54 -12.52
CA LEU A 113 -25.53 4.02 -12.03
C LEU A 113 -25.73 2.76 -11.19
N LEU A 114 -26.73 2.75 -10.30
CA LEU A 114 -27.11 1.57 -9.50
C LEU A 114 -27.43 0.37 -10.40
N ARG A 115 -28.26 0.56 -11.43
CA ARG A 115 -28.62 -0.50 -12.39
C ARG A 115 -27.41 -0.98 -13.18
N TYR A 116 -26.53 -0.05 -13.58
CA TYR A 116 -25.32 -0.39 -14.30
C TYR A 116 -24.35 -1.22 -13.44
N MET A 117 -24.10 -0.81 -12.19
CA MET A 117 -23.29 -1.58 -11.23
C MET A 117 -23.88 -2.97 -11.00
N LYS A 118 -25.20 -3.08 -10.74
CA LYS A 118 -25.85 -4.38 -10.54
C LYS A 118 -25.78 -5.29 -11.77
N LYS A 119 -25.86 -4.71 -12.98
CA LYS A 119 -25.69 -5.44 -14.24
C LYS A 119 -24.28 -6.02 -14.38
N LEU A 120 -23.25 -5.30 -13.93
CA LEU A 120 -21.87 -5.79 -13.95
C LEU A 120 -21.68 -6.86 -12.87
N GLU A 121 -22.10 -6.59 -11.64
CA GLU A 121 -22.04 -7.52 -10.50
C GLU A 121 -22.64 -8.90 -10.85
N ASN A 122 -23.81 -8.92 -11.48
CA ASN A 122 -24.49 -10.17 -11.84
C ASN A 122 -23.79 -11.01 -12.92
N LYS A 123 -22.73 -10.49 -13.57
CA LYS A 123 -21.92 -11.26 -14.52
C LYS A 123 -20.76 -11.98 -13.85
N ASP A 124 -20.41 -11.58 -12.64
CA ASP A 124 -19.22 -12.04 -11.94
C ASP A 124 -19.62 -13.04 -10.84
N ILE A 125 -19.16 -14.29 -10.97
CA ILE A 125 -19.29 -15.24 -9.88
C ILE A 125 -18.44 -14.77 -8.69
N SER A 126 -19.01 -14.86 -7.49
CA SER A 126 -18.39 -14.38 -6.25
C SER A 126 -18.71 -15.34 -5.10
N LEU A 127 -18.11 -15.10 -3.93
CA LEU A 127 -18.39 -15.89 -2.72
C LEU A 127 -19.85 -15.79 -2.23
N ALA A 128 -20.64 -14.83 -2.75
CA ALA A 128 -22.08 -14.77 -2.50
C ALA A 128 -22.87 -15.88 -3.21
N HIS A 129 -22.26 -16.59 -4.16
CA HIS A 129 -22.94 -17.58 -5.00
C HIS A 129 -22.56 -19.02 -4.61
N SER A 130 -21.26 -19.30 -4.56
CA SER A 130 -20.73 -20.65 -4.34
C SER A 130 -19.30 -20.61 -3.82
N MET A 131 -18.78 -21.77 -3.46
CA MET A 131 -17.35 -21.96 -3.23
C MET A 131 -16.54 -21.58 -4.49
N ILE A 132 -15.43 -20.88 -4.29
CA ILE A 132 -14.42 -20.57 -5.32
C ILE A 132 -13.09 -21.21 -4.87
N PRO A 133 -12.82 -22.48 -5.22
CA PRO A 133 -11.72 -23.26 -4.64
C PRO A 133 -10.38 -23.00 -5.36
N LEU A 134 -9.95 -21.73 -5.40
CA LEU A 134 -8.66 -21.36 -5.96
C LEU A 134 -7.54 -21.70 -4.97
N GLY A 135 -6.73 -22.70 -5.33
CA GLY A 135 -5.53 -23.08 -4.57
C GLY A 135 -4.58 -21.90 -4.41
N SER A 136 -3.91 -21.80 -3.25
CA SER A 136 -3.04 -20.68 -2.88
C SER A 136 -3.71 -19.31 -2.69
N CYS A 137 -5.04 -19.20 -2.85
CA CYS A 137 -5.78 -17.92 -2.69
C CYS A 137 -6.56 -17.80 -1.36
N THR A 138 -6.79 -18.90 -0.64
CA THR A 138 -7.49 -18.92 0.65
C THR A 138 -8.82 -18.13 0.63
N MET A 139 -9.73 -18.52 -0.27
CA MET A 139 -11.05 -17.90 -0.47
C MET A 139 -12.01 -18.21 0.70
N LYS A 140 -11.73 -17.64 1.88
CA LYS A 140 -12.49 -17.79 3.13
C LYS A 140 -13.60 -16.75 3.26
N LEU A 141 -14.38 -16.83 4.35
CA LEU A 141 -15.35 -15.80 4.71
C LEU A 141 -14.66 -14.45 4.91
N ASN A 142 -15.24 -13.39 4.33
CA ASN A 142 -14.95 -12.01 4.69
C ASN A 142 -16.11 -11.53 5.59
N GLY A 143 -15.91 -11.51 6.90
CA GLY A 143 -16.99 -11.28 7.85
C GLY A 143 -17.55 -9.86 7.75
N THR A 144 -18.88 -9.71 7.73
CA THR A 144 -19.50 -8.37 7.68
C THR A 144 -19.01 -7.49 8.83
N THR A 145 -18.91 -8.03 10.05
CA THR A 145 -18.40 -7.31 11.22
C THR A 145 -16.96 -6.82 11.03
N GLU A 146 -16.12 -7.59 10.33
CA GLU A 146 -14.73 -7.23 10.03
C GLU A 146 -14.67 -6.09 9.01
N LEU A 147 -15.55 -6.11 8.00
CA LEU A 147 -15.57 -5.14 6.91
C LEU A 147 -16.17 -3.78 7.30
N LEU A 148 -17.06 -3.72 8.30
CA LEU A 148 -17.73 -2.48 8.70
C LEU A 148 -16.73 -1.38 9.07
N ALA A 149 -15.63 -1.74 9.75
CA ALA A 149 -14.62 -0.79 10.21
C ALA A 149 -13.96 -0.01 9.05
N CYS A 150 -13.84 -0.60 7.86
CA CYS A 150 -13.27 0.05 6.68
C CYS A 150 -14.09 1.27 6.19
N SER A 151 -15.37 1.35 6.58
CA SER A 151 -16.27 2.45 6.20
C SER A 151 -16.34 3.58 7.23
N TRP A 152 -15.75 3.41 8.41
CA TRP A 152 -15.80 4.42 9.46
C TRP A 152 -14.97 5.64 9.11
N ASP A 153 -15.54 6.83 9.28
CA ASP A 153 -14.89 8.11 8.97
C ASP A 153 -13.54 8.29 9.67
N HIS A 154 -13.43 7.86 10.93
CA HIS A 154 -12.19 7.95 11.72
C HIS A 154 -11.14 6.90 11.34
N VAL A 155 -11.43 6.02 10.37
CA VAL A 155 -10.50 5.06 9.76
C VAL A 155 -10.18 5.51 8.33
N ASN A 156 -11.19 5.82 7.51
CA ASN A 156 -11.02 6.04 6.08
C ASN A 156 -10.87 7.50 5.62
N LYS A 157 -11.10 8.51 6.47
CA LYS A 157 -10.94 9.94 6.13
C LYS A 157 -9.66 10.58 6.70
N LEU A 158 -8.72 9.77 7.18
CA LEU A 158 -7.45 10.27 7.71
C LEU A 158 -6.39 10.40 6.62
N HIS A 159 -5.69 11.53 6.59
CA HIS A 159 -4.53 11.70 5.74
C HIS A 159 -3.33 10.90 6.30
N PRO A 160 -2.56 10.15 5.49
CA PRO A 160 -1.51 9.28 6.00
C PRO A 160 -0.36 9.99 6.75
N PHE A 161 -0.19 11.31 6.54
CA PHE A 161 0.86 12.11 7.16
C PHE A 161 0.38 13.04 8.30
N VAL A 162 -0.75 12.72 8.92
CA VAL A 162 -1.21 13.44 10.12
C VAL A 162 -0.22 13.30 11.30
N PRO A 163 0.00 14.32 12.17
CA PRO A 163 0.68 14.07 13.43
C PRO A 163 0.08 12.96 14.26
N LYS A 164 0.99 12.18 14.85
CA LYS A 164 0.74 11.01 15.67
C LYS A 164 -0.35 11.21 16.73
N LYS A 165 -0.46 12.42 17.30
CA LYS A 165 -1.48 12.76 18.29
C LYS A 165 -2.94 12.68 17.79
N GLN A 166 -3.16 12.65 16.47
CA GLN A 166 -4.50 12.52 15.87
C GLN A 166 -4.85 11.07 15.50
N VAL A 167 -3.88 10.17 15.58
CA VAL A 167 -4.00 8.77 15.14
C VAL A 167 -3.64 7.81 16.26
N THR A 168 -3.88 8.20 17.51
CA THR A 168 -3.59 7.34 18.67
C THR A 168 -4.30 5.99 18.57
N GLY A 169 -5.55 5.98 18.08
CA GLY A 169 -6.30 4.73 17.83
C GLY A 169 -5.67 3.85 16.74
N TYR A 170 -5.13 4.45 15.68
CA TYR A 170 -4.39 3.71 14.64
C TYR A 170 -3.07 3.14 15.17
N LEU A 171 -2.36 3.90 16.01
CA LEU A 171 -1.11 3.43 16.63
C LEU A 171 -1.36 2.26 17.58
N GLU A 172 -2.46 2.30 18.32
CA GLU A 172 -2.90 1.18 19.17
C GLU A 172 -3.29 -0.05 18.31
N LEU A 173 -4.11 0.15 17.27
CA LEU A 173 -4.49 -0.92 16.33
C LEU A 173 -3.27 -1.59 15.69
N ILE A 174 -2.31 -0.80 15.21
CA ILE A 174 -1.06 -1.30 14.62
C ILE A 174 -0.27 -2.11 15.64
N ALA A 175 -0.08 -1.60 16.86
CA ALA A 175 0.68 -2.28 17.89
C ALA A 175 0.03 -3.61 18.33
N GLN A 176 -1.31 -3.64 18.46
CA GLN A 176 -2.04 -4.87 18.77
C GLN A 176 -1.90 -5.89 17.65
N LEU A 177 -2.12 -5.49 16.40
CA LEU A 177 -1.99 -6.39 15.25
C LEU A 177 -0.55 -6.91 15.08
N GLU A 178 0.46 -6.08 15.30
CA GLU A 178 1.86 -6.51 15.30
C GLU A 178 2.12 -7.55 16.40
N ASN A 179 1.56 -7.39 17.60
CA ASN A 179 1.69 -8.36 18.68
C ASN A 179 1.01 -9.70 18.36
N ASP A 180 -0.22 -9.66 17.84
CA ASP A 180 -0.96 -10.86 17.46
C ASP A 180 -0.23 -11.65 16.36
N ILE A 181 0.29 -10.95 15.33
CA ILE A 181 1.06 -11.60 14.26
C ILE A 181 2.37 -12.19 14.78
N LYS A 182 3.07 -11.50 15.70
CA LYS A 182 4.28 -12.06 16.33
C LYS A 182 3.99 -13.35 17.08
N GLU A 183 2.90 -13.40 17.86
CA GLU A 183 2.50 -14.60 18.57
C GLU A 183 2.17 -15.76 17.60
N ILE A 184 1.42 -15.47 16.54
CA ILE A 184 1.07 -16.47 15.51
C ILE A 184 2.30 -17.01 14.78
N THR A 185 3.28 -16.15 14.49
CA THR A 185 4.42 -16.50 13.62
C THR A 185 5.69 -16.88 14.36
N GLY A 186 5.80 -16.56 15.65
CA GLY A 186 7.02 -16.70 16.44
C GLY A 186 8.15 -15.72 16.07
N TYR A 187 7.88 -14.68 15.26
CA TYR A 187 8.86 -13.63 14.97
C TYR A 187 8.94 -12.58 16.08
N ASP A 188 10.11 -11.94 16.22
CA ASP A 188 10.33 -10.88 17.21
C ASP A 188 9.72 -9.52 16.83
N TYR A 189 9.59 -9.25 15.52
CA TYR A 189 9.13 -7.98 14.97
C TYR A 189 8.31 -8.17 13.70
N VAL A 190 7.31 -7.32 13.51
CA VAL A 190 6.43 -7.29 12.33
C VAL A 190 6.48 -5.88 11.73
N CYS A 191 6.46 -5.80 10.40
CA CYS A 191 6.37 -4.54 9.67
C CYS A 191 5.13 -4.59 8.77
N LEU A 192 4.16 -3.71 9.04
CA LEU A 192 2.90 -3.62 8.29
C LEU A 192 2.97 -2.71 7.05
N ALA A 193 4.15 -2.19 6.71
CA ALA A 193 4.32 -1.28 5.57
C ALA A 193 4.13 -1.94 4.18
N PRO A 194 4.54 -3.21 3.94
CA PRO A 194 4.30 -3.87 2.66
C PRO A 194 2.81 -4.08 2.40
N ASN A 195 2.31 -3.58 1.28
CA ASN A 195 0.88 -3.57 0.93
C ASN A 195 0.44 -4.74 0.01
N SER A 196 1.31 -5.72 -0.21
CA SER A 196 1.01 -6.97 -0.92
C SER A 196 2.00 -8.06 -0.53
N GLY A 197 1.69 -9.33 -0.81
CA GLY A 197 2.60 -10.46 -0.56
C GLY A 197 3.96 -10.29 -1.26
N ALA A 198 3.94 -9.92 -2.55
CA ALA A 198 5.16 -9.66 -3.32
C ALA A 198 5.98 -8.47 -2.77
N GLN A 199 5.33 -7.42 -2.25
CA GLN A 199 6.04 -6.34 -1.55
C GLN A 199 6.66 -6.83 -0.23
N GLY A 200 5.99 -7.74 0.47
CA GLY A 200 6.53 -8.40 1.67
C GLY A 200 7.78 -9.23 1.37
N GLU A 201 7.75 -10.02 0.30
CA GLU A 201 8.92 -10.76 -0.21
C GLU A 201 10.08 -9.81 -0.52
N TYR A 202 9.82 -8.76 -1.32
CA TYR A 202 10.83 -7.78 -1.67
C TYR A 202 11.43 -7.11 -0.41
N ALA A 203 10.58 -6.65 0.53
CA ALA A 203 11.01 -6.02 1.76
C ALA A 203 11.84 -6.98 2.63
N GLY A 204 11.44 -8.25 2.75
CA GLY A 204 12.17 -9.27 3.50
C GLY A 204 13.55 -9.56 2.90
N LEU A 205 13.64 -9.71 1.57
CA LEU A 205 14.94 -9.89 0.89
C LEU A 205 15.83 -8.65 0.98
N LYS A 206 15.24 -7.45 0.97
CA LYS A 206 15.95 -6.20 1.23
C LYS A 206 16.46 -6.11 2.68
N ALA A 207 15.70 -6.61 3.65
CA ALA A 207 16.14 -6.71 5.04
C ALA A 207 17.31 -7.69 5.19
N ILE A 208 17.24 -8.88 4.57
CA ILE A 208 18.34 -9.84 4.52
C ILE A 208 19.59 -9.20 3.90
N LYS A 209 19.44 -8.52 2.76
CA LYS A 209 20.56 -7.81 2.12
C LYS A 209 21.17 -6.75 3.03
N GLY A 210 20.36 -5.92 3.68
CA GLY A 210 20.84 -4.90 4.63
C GLY A 210 21.55 -5.51 5.84
N TYR A 211 21.09 -6.66 6.33
CA TYR A 211 21.75 -7.43 7.37
C TYR A 211 23.13 -7.94 6.93
N LEU A 212 23.23 -8.56 5.76
CA LEU A 212 24.49 -9.06 5.20
C LEU A 212 25.47 -7.90 4.90
N ASP A 213 24.98 -6.79 4.36
CA ASP A 213 25.77 -5.58 4.11
C ASP A 213 26.37 -5.02 5.41
N ARG A 214 25.59 -4.99 6.50
CA ARG A 214 26.08 -4.53 7.81
C ARG A 214 27.16 -5.44 8.40
N LYS A 215 27.17 -6.73 8.04
CA LYS A 215 28.24 -7.68 8.40
C LYS A 215 29.46 -7.61 7.48
N GLY A 216 29.43 -6.79 6.43
CA GLY A 216 30.48 -6.72 5.41
C GLY A 216 30.44 -7.87 4.40
N GLU A 217 29.37 -8.65 4.35
CA GLU A 217 29.23 -9.85 3.51
C GLU A 217 28.61 -9.54 2.13
N HIS A 218 29.02 -8.42 1.52
CA HIS A 218 28.43 -7.86 0.29
C HIS A 218 28.43 -8.80 -0.94
N LYS A 219 29.33 -9.79 -0.95
CA LYS A 219 29.42 -10.78 -2.04
C LYS A 219 28.26 -11.78 -2.03
N ARG A 220 27.52 -11.89 -0.93
CA ARG A 220 26.37 -12.79 -0.80
C ARG A 220 25.15 -12.24 -1.53
N THR A 221 24.91 -12.76 -2.72
CA THR A 221 23.83 -12.30 -3.62
C THR A 221 23.01 -13.43 -4.21
N ILE A 222 23.38 -14.70 -4.02
CA ILE A 222 22.64 -15.86 -4.52
C ILE A 222 21.40 -16.08 -3.66
N CYS A 223 20.24 -16.15 -4.30
CA CYS A 223 18.98 -16.59 -3.68
C CYS A 223 18.58 -17.94 -4.25
N LEU A 224 18.53 -18.96 -3.40
CA LEU A 224 18.04 -20.29 -3.76
C LEU A 224 16.51 -20.30 -3.76
N ILE A 225 15.90 -20.79 -4.83
CA ILE A 225 14.43 -20.81 -4.97
C ILE A 225 14.01 -22.19 -5.50
N PRO A 226 13.17 -22.95 -4.77
CA PRO A 226 12.59 -24.19 -5.25
C PRO A 226 11.86 -24.00 -6.58
N THR A 227 11.94 -24.97 -7.48
CA THR A 227 11.21 -24.93 -8.77
C THR A 227 9.69 -24.89 -8.62
N SER A 228 9.17 -25.23 -7.45
CA SER A 228 7.75 -25.18 -7.10
C SER A 228 7.27 -23.83 -6.56
N ALA A 229 8.19 -22.89 -6.26
CA ALA A 229 7.85 -21.62 -5.63
C ALA A 229 6.86 -20.81 -6.47
N HIS A 230 6.10 -19.94 -5.80
CA HIS A 230 5.24 -18.99 -6.49
C HIS A 230 6.07 -18.06 -7.39
N GLY A 231 5.50 -17.61 -8.51
CA GLY A 231 6.21 -16.80 -9.50
C GLY A 231 6.67 -15.43 -8.99
N THR A 232 6.12 -14.95 -7.88
CA THR A 232 6.56 -13.71 -7.21
C THR A 232 7.94 -13.89 -6.60
N ASN A 233 8.27 -15.04 -6.03
CA ASN A 233 9.55 -15.29 -5.34
C ASN A 233 10.77 -14.96 -6.22
N PRO A 234 10.94 -15.53 -7.43
CA PRO A 234 12.07 -15.18 -8.29
C PRO A 234 12.02 -13.73 -8.79
N ALA A 235 10.83 -13.16 -9.02
CA ALA A 235 10.69 -11.77 -9.43
C ALA A 235 11.12 -10.79 -8.31
N SER A 236 10.70 -11.05 -7.07
CA SER A 236 11.05 -10.29 -5.87
C SER A 236 12.56 -10.38 -5.59
N ALA A 237 13.16 -11.56 -5.74
CA ALA A 237 14.61 -11.74 -5.59
C ALA A 237 15.42 -10.96 -6.64
N GLN A 238 15.02 -11.02 -7.91
CA GLN A 238 15.65 -10.20 -8.95
C GLN A 238 15.50 -8.70 -8.65
N MET A 239 14.31 -8.25 -8.24
CA MET A 239 14.06 -6.86 -7.89
C MET A 239 14.89 -6.39 -6.68
N ALA A 240 15.15 -7.29 -5.72
CA ALA A 240 16.02 -7.03 -4.58
C ALA A 240 17.53 -6.98 -4.96
N GLY A 241 17.87 -7.30 -6.21
CA GLY A 241 19.24 -7.34 -6.72
C GLY A 241 19.98 -8.62 -6.34
N MET A 242 19.25 -9.74 -6.17
CA MET A 242 19.82 -11.07 -5.95
C MET A 242 19.85 -11.86 -7.27
N THR A 243 20.80 -12.78 -7.38
CA THR A 243 20.87 -13.75 -8.49
C THR A 243 20.10 -15.00 -8.10
N VAL A 244 19.05 -15.32 -8.86
CA VAL A 244 18.22 -16.50 -8.61
C VAL A 244 18.94 -17.77 -9.08
N LYS A 245 18.96 -18.79 -8.22
CA LYS A 245 19.39 -20.15 -8.56
C LYS A 245 18.33 -21.13 -8.09
N HIS A 246 17.99 -22.09 -8.95
CA HIS A 246 16.90 -23.00 -8.67
C HIS A 246 17.35 -24.21 -7.88
N VAL A 247 16.50 -24.67 -6.96
CA VAL A 247 16.62 -25.96 -6.30
C VAL A 247 15.49 -26.86 -6.80
N LYS A 248 15.81 -28.09 -7.18
CA LYS A 248 14.82 -29.05 -7.67
C LYS A 248 13.85 -29.45 -6.56
N THR A 249 12.68 -29.92 -6.97
CA THR A 249 11.71 -30.59 -6.10
C THR A 249 11.53 -32.04 -6.54
N THR A 250 11.23 -32.91 -5.59
CA THR A 250 10.92 -34.31 -5.85
C THR A 250 9.58 -34.46 -6.56
N SER A 251 9.28 -35.67 -7.07
CA SER A 251 7.98 -36.00 -7.65
C SER A 251 6.82 -35.93 -6.65
N THR A 252 7.11 -35.99 -5.34
CA THR A 252 6.11 -35.83 -4.26
C THR A 252 5.87 -34.37 -3.87
N GLY A 253 6.54 -33.41 -4.53
CA GLY A 253 6.39 -31.98 -4.24
C GLY A 253 7.22 -31.47 -3.05
N SER A 254 8.11 -32.30 -2.52
CA SER A 254 9.07 -31.96 -1.46
C SER A 254 10.35 -31.36 -2.05
N LEU A 255 11.18 -30.71 -1.23
CA LEU A 255 12.46 -30.20 -1.69
C LEU A 255 13.46 -31.35 -1.95
N ASP A 256 14.21 -31.29 -3.05
CA ASP A 256 15.30 -32.24 -3.29
C ASP A 256 16.50 -31.88 -2.39
N MET A 257 16.63 -32.59 -1.28
CA MET A 257 17.68 -32.33 -0.27
C MET A 257 19.10 -32.54 -0.82
N ASN A 258 19.30 -33.52 -1.71
CA ASN A 258 20.62 -33.74 -2.30
C ASN A 258 21.02 -32.57 -3.20
N HIS A 259 20.07 -32.10 -4.03
CA HIS A 259 20.32 -30.94 -4.87
C HIS A 259 20.44 -29.65 -4.05
N LEU A 260 19.71 -29.52 -2.93
CA LEU A 260 19.90 -28.40 -2.00
C LEU A 260 21.32 -28.37 -1.44
N GLU A 261 21.85 -29.50 -0.96
CA GLU A 261 23.21 -29.59 -0.43
C GLU A 261 24.26 -29.29 -1.51
N GLU A 262 24.06 -29.78 -2.73
CA GLU A 262 24.89 -29.47 -3.89
C GLU A 262 24.92 -27.96 -4.19
N GLN A 263 23.75 -27.33 -4.35
CA GLN A 263 23.66 -25.89 -4.65
C GLN A 263 24.19 -25.03 -3.49
N THR A 264 23.92 -25.42 -2.25
CA THR A 264 24.42 -24.72 -1.05
C THR A 264 25.94 -24.79 -0.99
N SER A 265 26.53 -25.96 -1.27
CA SER A 265 27.98 -26.12 -1.31
C SER A 265 28.62 -25.31 -2.46
N LEU A 266 28.01 -25.36 -3.64
CA LEU A 266 28.48 -24.63 -4.83
C LEU A 266 28.48 -23.11 -4.63
N TYR A 267 27.47 -22.58 -3.95
CA TYR A 267 27.31 -21.14 -3.74
C TYR A 267 27.64 -20.66 -2.33
N LYS A 268 28.27 -21.48 -1.49
CA LYS A 268 28.48 -21.20 -0.05
C LYS A 268 29.01 -19.79 0.25
N ASP A 269 29.99 -19.31 -0.51
CA ASP A 269 30.60 -17.99 -0.34
C ASP A 269 29.74 -16.81 -0.84
N HIS A 270 28.73 -17.09 -1.67
CA HIS A 270 27.86 -16.10 -2.30
C HIS A 270 26.39 -16.28 -1.90
N LEU A 271 26.07 -17.25 -1.04
CA LEU A 271 24.70 -17.57 -0.62
C LEU A 271 24.15 -16.47 0.29
N ALA A 272 23.12 -15.78 -0.16
CA ALA A 272 22.41 -14.77 0.62
C ALA A 272 21.20 -15.37 1.34
N ALA A 273 20.35 -16.08 0.60
CA ALA A 273 19.10 -16.61 1.12
C ALA A 273 18.61 -17.86 0.40
N ILE A 274 17.68 -18.56 1.04
CA ILE A 274 16.68 -19.41 0.37
C ILE A 274 15.30 -18.79 0.55
N MET A 275 14.42 -18.91 -0.45
CA MET A 275 12.99 -18.67 -0.30
C MET A 275 12.26 -20.01 -0.29
N ILE A 276 11.55 -20.32 0.79
CA ILE A 276 10.73 -21.54 0.90
C ILE A 276 9.27 -21.16 1.14
N THR A 277 8.34 -22.04 0.75
CA THR A 277 6.92 -21.92 1.10
C THR A 277 6.56 -23.11 1.98
N TYR A 278 5.93 -22.88 3.13
CA TYR A 278 5.55 -23.95 4.06
C TYR A 278 4.07 -23.83 4.47
N PRO A 279 3.27 -24.92 4.38
CA PRO A 279 3.51 -26.10 3.56
C PRO A 279 3.76 -25.72 2.09
N SER A 280 4.31 -26.64 1.30
CA SER A 280 4.72 -26.35 -0.08
C SER A 280 3.55 -25.92 -0.96
N THR A 281 3.83 -25.38 -2.15
CA THR A 281 2.79 -25.01 -3.13
C THR A 281 1.99 -26.21 -3.66
N PHE A 282 2.44 -27.44 -3.39
CA PHE A 282 1.67 -28.67 -3.61
C PHE A 282 0.73 -29.03 -2.45
N GLY A 283 0.71 -28.23 -1.37
CA GLY A 283 -0.08 -28.49 -0.16
C GLY A 283 0.51 -29.57 0.75
N VAL A 284 1.81 -29.87 0.61
CA VAL A 284 2.50 -30.93 1.37
C VAL A 284 3.35 -30.33 2.48
N PHE A 285 3.23 -30.88 3.70
CA PHE A 285 4.13 -30.57 4.80
C PHE A 285 5.45 -31.34 4.62
N ASP A 286 6.51 -30.63 4.27
CA ASP A 286 7.84 -31.23 4.13
C ASP A 286 8.44 -31.53 5.52
N SER A 287 8.78 -32.78 5.79
CA SER A 287 9.40 -33.19 7.06
C SER A 287 10.83 -32.66 7.23
N ASN A 288 11.45 -32.16 6.17
CA ASN A 288 12.84 -31.71 6.19
C ASN A 288 12.99 -30.18 6.39
N VAL A 289 11.90 -29.43 6.60
CA VAL A 289 11.96 -27.95 6.65
C VAL A 289 12.97 -27.42 7.67
N GLN A 290 13.07 -28.04 8.85
CA GLN A 290 14.06 -27.68 9.86
C GLN A 290 15.50 -27.93 9.35
N LYS A 291 15.72 -29.06 8.66
CA LYS A 291 17.02 -29.40 8.09
C LYS A 291 17.42 -28.43 6.98
N VAL A 292 16.47 -27.97 6.17
CA VAL A 292 16.70 -26.90 5.17
C VAL A 292 17.21 -25.64 5.86
N CYS A 293 16.55 -25.21 6.94
CA CYS A 293 16.97 -24.03 7.69
C CYS A 293 18.39 -24.19 8.25
N GLU A 294 18.70 -25.34 8.86
CA GLU A 294 20.05 -25.67 9.36
C GLU A 294 21.12 -25.55 8.27
N ILE A 295 20.92 -26.21 7.12
CA ILE A 295 21.87 -26.22 5.99
C ILE A 295 22.16 -24.80 5.51
N ILE A 296 21.13 -23.97 5.38
CA ILE A 296 21.28 -22.59 4.89
C ILE A 296 21.98 -21.71 5.91
N HIS A 297 21.65 -21.86 7.21
CA HIS A 297 22.31 -21.13 8.28
C HIS A 297 23.78 -21.52 8.45
N GLU A 298 24.11 -22.82 8.36
CA GLU A 298 25.49 -23.33 8.37
C GLU A 298 26.33 -22.79 7.21
N ALA A 299 25.71 -22.53 6.06
CA ALA A 299 26.35 -21.88 4.90
C ALA A 299 26.43 -20.34 5.00
N GLY A 300 25.85 -19.74 6.04
CA GLY A 300 25.83 -18.30 6.30
C GLY A 300 24.74 -17.54 5.53
N GLY A 301 23.78 -18.23 4.93
CA GLY A 301 22.59 -17.63 4.31
C GLY A 301 21.48 -17.35 5.34
N GLN A 302 20.40 -16.74 4.88
CA GLN A 302 19.16 -16.54 5.65
C GLN A 302 17.97 -17.27 5.01
N VAL A 303 16.94 -17.57 5.79
CA VAL A 303 15.74 -18.24 5.29
C VAL A 303 14.61 -17.22 5.21
N PHE A 304 14.04 -17.05 4.03
CA PHE A 304 12.79 -16.35 3.84
C PHE A 304 11.67 -17.39 3.67
N MET A 305 10.65 -17.34 4.53
CA MET A 305 9.46 -18.17 4.39
C MET A 305 8.32 -17.36 3.80
N ASP A 306 7.87 -17.75 2.62
CA ASP A 306 6.63 -17.30 2.02
C ASP A 306 5.43 -17.80 2.82
N GLY A 307 4.71 -16.86 3.42
CA GLY A 307 3.57 -17.10 4.30
C GLY A 307 2.22 -17.24 3.60
N ALA A 308 2.16 -17.32 2.26
CA ALA A 308 0.88 -17.46 1.55
C ALA A 308 0.04 -18.66 2.03
N ASN A 309 0.70 -19.72 2.52
CA ASN A 309 0.06 -20.94 3.03
C ASN A 309 -0.09 -20.98 4.55
N LEU A 310 0.07 -19.85 5.26
CA LEU A 310 0.00 -19.80 6.72
C LEU A 310 -1.35 -20.30 7.28
N ASN A 311 -2.44 -20.27 6.50
CA ASN A 311 -3.74 -20.81 6.92
C ASN A 311 -3.70 -22.31 7.28
N ALA A 312 -2.67 -23.05 6.87
CA ALA A 312 -2.47 -24.44 7.28
C ALA A 312 -1.62 -24.59 8.56
N GLN A 313 -1.15 -23.48 9.14
CA GLN A 313 -0.24 -23.45 10.30
C GLN A 313 -0.85 -22.76 11.53
N VAL A 314 -1.71 -21.75 11.35
CA VAL A 314 -2.38 -21.01 12.44
C VAL A 314 -3.34 -21.90 13.21
#